data_AF-U2FKK4-F1
#
_entry.id   AF-U2FKK4-F1
#
_cell.length_a   1.000
_cell.length_b   1.000
_cell.length_c   1.000
_cell.angle_alpha   90.00
_cell.angle_beta   90.00
_cell.angle_gamma   90.00
#
_symmetry.space_group_name_H-M   'P 1'
#
loop_
_entity.id
_entity.type
_entity.pdbx_description
1 polymer ?
#
loop_
_entity_poly.entity_id
_entity_poly.type
_entity_poly.pdbx_seq_one_letter_code
_entity_poly.pdbx_strand_id
1 'polypeptide(L)'
;MCATATYWVVTLSAREAPLPAAAARLPIRTEDAAALFGGQLDKNPVQDIHLFGILSLDRGAAAIVGVGGEPPRAVSLGAEVTPGAKLAEVRPRSIVVDRNGARAEIQLPANTPSPAIYMR
;
A
#
# COMPACT_ATOMS: atom_id res chain seq x y z
N MET A 1 23.49 64.94 10.64
CA MET A 1 24.35 63.79 11.02
C MET A 1 23.60 62.63 11.71
N CYS A 2 22.26 62.63 11.84
CA CYS A 2 21.55 61.49 12.45
C CYS A 2 20.82 60.58 11.43
N ALA A 3 20.41 61.11 10.27
CA ALA A 3 19.61 60.35 9.30
C ALA A 3 20.37 59.14 8.69
N THR A 4 21.69 59.27 8.49
CA THR A 4 22.51 58.20 7.93
C THR A 4 22.67 57.02 8.88
N ALA A 5 22.69 57.27 10.20
CA ALA A 5 22.85 56.22 11.21
C ALA A 5 21.60 55.34 11.28
N THR A 6 20.41 55.93 11.22
CA THR A 6 19.14 55.20 11.24
C THR A 6 18.99 54.31 10.00
N TYR A 7 19.44 54.80 8.83
CA TYR A 7 19.44 54.00 7.61
C TYR A 7 20.30 52.74 7.79
N TRP A 8 21.55 52.87 8.24
CA TRP A 8 22.45 51.73 8.41
C TRP A 8 21.94 50.68 9.41
N VAL A 9 21.34 51.09 10.52
CA VAL A 9 20.73 50.18 11.50
C VAL A 9 19.60 49.35 10.89
N VAL A 10 18.69 49.98 10.15
CA VAL A 10 17.60 49.27 9.45
C VAL A 10 18.16 48.33 8.37
N THR A 11 19.20 48.75 7.62
CA THR A 11 19.78 47.87 6.59
C THR A 11 20.49 46.64 7.17
N LEU A 12 21.09 46.77 8.35
CA LEU A 12 21.82 45.67 9.00
C LEU A 12 20.85 44.68 9.64
N SER A 13 19.84 45.17 10.38
CA SER A 13 18.86 44.30 11.04
C SER A 13 17.95 43.55 10.06
N ALA A 14 17.73 44.07 8.85
CA ALA A 14 16.99 43.35 7.81
C ALA A 14 17.77 42.16 7.20
N ARG A 15 19.10 42.10 7.38
CA ARG A 15 19.95 41.01 6.86
C ARG A 15 20.01 39.80 7.80
N GLU A 16 19.64 39.97 9.07
CA GLU A 16 19.60 38.91 10.08
C GLU A 16 18.25 38.17 10.13
N ALA A 17 17.41 38.30 9.10
CA ALA A 17 16.30 37.38 8.95
C ALA A 17 16.88 35.96 8.76
N PRO A 18 16.56 35.00 9.65
CA PRO A 18 16.95 33.62 9.43
C PRO A 18 16.30 33.19 8.12
N LEU A 19 17.12 32.89 7.11
CA LEU A 19 16.65 32.17 5.94
C LEU A 19 15.89 30.94 6.48
N PRO A 20 14.60 30.73 6.13
CA PRO A 20 13.92 29.52 6.56
C PRO A 20 14.80 28.39 6.08
N ALA A 21 15.30 27.59 7.04
CA ALA A 21 16.16 26.45 6.77
C ALA A 21 15.57 25.77 5.54
N ALA A 22 16.31 25.78 4.43
CA ALA A 22 15.87 25.11 3.22
C ALA A 22 15.59 23.69 3.68
N ALA A 23 14.29 23.37 3.85
CA ALA A 23 13.86 22.06 4.27
C ALA A 23 14.59 21.14 3.30
N ALA A 24 15.53 20.36 3.83
CA ALA A 24 16.37 19.50 3.04
C ALA A 24 15.39 18.75 2.15
N ARG A 25 15.35 19.11 0.86
CA ARG A 25 14.45 18.46 -0.07
C ARG A 25 14.95 17.03 -0.03
N LEU A 26 14.20 16.18 0.69
CA LEU A 26 14.44 14.75 0.71
C LEU A 26 14.67 14.41 -0.76
N PRO A 27 15.87 13.94 -1.12
CA PRO A 27 16.20 13.71 -2.52
C PRO A 27 15.11 12.79 -3.02
N ILE A 28 14.21 13.29 -3.87
CA ILE A 28 13.08 12.51 -4.36
C ILE A 28 13.72 11.33 -5.04
N ARG A 29 13.61 10.17 -4.39
CA ARG A 29 14.22 8.96 -4.85
C ARG A 29 13.40 8.54 -6.05
N THR A 30 14.06 8.20 -7.13
CA THR A 30 13.40 7.73 -8.37
C THR A 30 12.54 6.48 -8.13
N GLU A 31 12.71 5.79 -7.00
CA GLU A 31 11.82 4.72 -6.52
C GLU A 31 10.39 5.22 -6.25
N ASP A 32 10.19 6.42 -5.69
CA ASP A 32 8.86 7.01 -5.51
C ASP A 32 8.18 7.33 -6.86
N ALA A 33 8.94 7.72 -7.88
CA ALA A 33 8.40 7.94 -9.21
C ALA A 33 7.92 6.62 -9.83
N ALA A 34 8.61 5.51 -9.57
CA ALA A 34 8.14 4.20 -9.97
C ALA A 34 6.81 3.85 -9.27
N ALA A 35 6.60 4.23 -8.00
CA ALA A 35 5.32 4.03 -7.31
C ALA A 35 4.13 4.69 -8.03
N LEU A 36 4.35 5.87 -8.60
CA LEU A 36 3.31 6.63 -9.32
C LEU A 36 2.93 6.01 -10.67
N PHE A 37 3.83 5.23 -11.27
CA PHE A 37 3.63 4.56 -12.56
C PHE A 37 3.53 3.04 -12.46
N GLY A 38 3.28 2.49 -11.25
CA GLY A 38 3.10 1.06 -11.01
C GLY A 38 4.39 0.23 -10.93
N GLY A 39 5.56 0.87 -10.89
CA GLY A 39 6.88 0.27 -10.75
C GLY A 39 7.38 0.09 -9.31
N GLN A 40 6.67 0.60 -8.28
CA GLN A 40 6.93 0.18 -6.90
C GLN A 40 6.15 -1.10 -6.62
N LEU A 41 6.59 -2.17 -7.29
CA LEU A 41 6.42 -3.51 -6.76
C LEU A 41 7.41 -3.61 -5.60
N ASP A 42 7.10 -2.92 -4.49
CA ASP A 42 7.52 -3.42 -3.19
C ASP A 42 7.15 -4.90 -3.24
N LYS A 43 8.16 -5.78 -3.26
CA LYS A 43 7.97 -7.23 -3.26
C LYS A 43 7.33 -7.56 -1.92
N ASN A 44 6.08 -7.16 -1.77
CA ASN A 44 5.24 -7.53 -0.68
C ASN A 44 5.11 -9.04 -0.86
N PRO A 45 5.57 -9.87 0.09
CA PRO A 45 5.44 -11.31 -0.01
C PRO A 45 3.98 -11.77 -0.06
N VAL A 46 3.02 -10.85 0.08
CA VAL A 46 1.61 -11.03 -0.24
C VAL A 46 1.30 -11.01 -1.75
N GLN A 47 2.18 -10.50 -2.61
CA GLN A 47 1.96 -10.47 -4.08
C GLN A 47 1.84 -11.85 -4.70
N ASP A 48 2.43 -12.86 -4.08
CA ASP A 48 2.36 -14.24 -4.52
C ASP A 48 1.09 -14.96 -4.02
N ILE A 49 0.29 -14.27 -3.19
CA ILE A 49 -1.00 -14.75 -2.70
C ILE A 49 -2.10 -14.31 -3.66
N HIS A 50 -2.66 -15.27 -4.39
CA HIS A 50 -3.77 -15.07 -5.29
C HIS A 50 -5.08 -15.43 -4.60
N LEU A 51 -6.02 -14.49 -4.55
CA LEU A 51 -7.38 -14.71 -4.06
C LEU A 51 -8.27 -15.24 -5.19
N PHE A 52 -8.75 -16.47 -5.06
CA PHE A 52 -9.61 -17.12 -6.05
C PHE A 52 -11.09 -17.00 -5.70
N GLY A 53 -11.42 -16.88 -4.42
CA GLY A 53 -12.81 -16.83 -3.99
C GLY A 53 -12.97 -16.56 -2.50
N ILE A 54 -14.18 -16.19 -2.13
CA ILE A 54 -14.58 -15.90 -0.76
C ILE A 54 -15.81 -16.75 -0.47
N LEU A 55 -15.78 -17.43 0.67
CA LEU A 55 -16.85 -18.28 1.18
C LEU A 55 -17.40 -17.61 2.43
N SER A 56 -18.63 -17.11 2.36
CA SER A 56 -19.37 -16.65 3.53
C SER A 56 -20.20 -17.82 4.05
N LEU A 57 -19.93 -18.28 5.27
CA LEU A 57 -20.67 -19.35 5.94
C LEU A 57 -21.59 -18.75 7.01
N ASP A 58 -22.65 -19.47 7.36
CA ASP A 58 -23.60 -19.09 8.42
C ASP A 58 -22.93 -18.76 9.76
N ARG A 59 -21.81 -19.44 10.06
CA ARG A 59 -20.97 -19.21 11.25
C ARG A 59 -19.51 -19.01 10.89
N GLY A 60 -19.21 -18.09 9.99
CA GLY A 60 -17.83 -17.66 9.74
C GLY A 60 -17.55 -17.27 8.29
N ALA A 61 -16.28 -17.10 7.98
CA ALA A 61 -15.84 -16.78 6.64
C ALA A 61 -14.54 -17.52 6.32
N ALA A 62 -14.38 -17.91 5.06
CA ALA A 62 -13.17 -18.52 4.54
C ALA A 62 -12.82 -17.90 3.18
N ALA A 63 -11.55 -17.94 2.82
CA ALA A 63 -11.05 -17.47 1.55
C ALA A 63 -10.32 -18.61 0.84
N ILE A 64 -10.52 -18.72 -0.47
CA ILE A 64 -9.76 -19.64 -1.32
C ILE A 64 -8.54 -18.88 -1.83
N VAL A 65 -7.37 -19.29 -1.39
CA VAL A 65 -6.09 -18.64 -1.67
C VAL A 65 -5.12 -19.63 -2.27
N GLY A 66 -4.40 -19.22 -3.31
CA GLY A 66 -3.24 -19.95 -3.84
C GLY A 66 -1.98 -19.14 -3.60
N VAL A 67 -0.88 -19.84 -3.36
CA VAL A 67 0.42 -19.24 -3.03
C VAL A 67 1.48 -19.92 -3.89
N GLY A 68 2.20 -19.17 -4.70
CA GLY A 68 3.46 -19.63 -5.29
C GLY A 68 3.35 -20.83 -6.23
N GLY A 69 2.18 -21.02 -6.83
CA GLY A 69 1.88 -22.18 -7.68
C GLY A 69 1.45 -23.44 -6.92
N GLU A 70 1.29 -23.39 -5.59
CA GLU A 70 0.63 -24.44 -4.82
C GLU A 70 -0.86 -24.51 -5.19
N PRO A 71 -1.49 -25.71 -5.18
CA PRO A 71 -2.94 -25.84 -5.34
C PRO A 71 -3.71 -24.88 -4.41
N PRO A 72 -4.73 -24.17 -4.93
CA PRO A 72 -5.55 -23.27 -4.11
C PRO A 72 -6.20 -24.02 -2.96
N ARG A 73 -6.13 -23.46 -1.75
CA ARG A 73 -6.70 -24.05 -0.53
C ARG A 73 -7.61 -23.07 0.18
N ALA A 74 -8.59 -23.61 0.90
CA ALA A 74 -9.50 -22.83 1.73
C ALA A 74 -8.86 -22.50 3.08
N VAL A 75 -8.82 -21.22 3.44
CA VAL A 75 -8.30 -20.73 4.71
C VAL A 75 -9.41 -19.99 5.44
N SER A 76 -9.72 -20.44 6.65
CA SER A 76 -10.74 -19.84 7.51
C SER A 76 -10.25 -18.54 8.16
N LEU A 77 -11.17 -17.67 8.57
CA LEU A 77 -10.87 -16.46 9.33
C LEU A 77 -9.99 -16.79 10.55
N GLY A 78 -8.89 -16.05 10.72
CA GLY A 78 -7.90 -16.24 11.78
C GLY A 78 -6.85 -17.34 11.51
N ALA A 79 -7.04 -18.17 10.48
CA ALA A 79 -6.10 -19.23 10.13
C ALA A 79 -4.89 -18.68 9.36
N GLU A 80 -3.82 -19.47 9.37
CA GLU A 80 -2.56 -19.11 8.72
C GLU A 80 -2.65 -19.33 7.20
N VAL A 81 -2.41 -18.27 6.44
CA VAL A 81 -2.42 -18.25 4.98
C VAL A 81 -1.04 -18.59 4.42
N THR A 82 0.02 -18.06 5.01
CA THR A 82 1.43 -18.41 4.72
C THR A 82 2.23 -18.32 6.01
N PRO A 83 3.45 -18.88 6.09
CA PRO A 83 4.30 -18.77 7.27
C PRO A 83 4.41 -17.33 7.79
N GLY A 84 3.79 -17.07 8.94
CA GLY A 84 3.75 -15.75 9.58
C GLY A 84 2.70 -14.76 9.05
N ALA A 85 1.81 -15.18 8.14
CA ALA A 85 0.68 -14.38 7.64
C ALA A 85 -0.67 -15.08 7.91
N LYS A 86 -1.61 -14.36 8.50
CA LYS A 86 -2.93 -14.87 8.92
C LYS A 86 -4.06 -14.11 8.25
N LEU A 87 -5.17 -14.80 8.03
CA LEU A 87 -6.38 -14.18 7.54
C LEU A 87 -7.02 -13.34 8.66
N ALA A 88 -6.85 -12.02 8.61
CA ALA A 88 -7.30 -11.12 9.66
C ALA A 88 -8.79 -10.74 9.50
N GLU A 89 -9.22 -10.52 8.26
CA GLU A 89 -10.59 -10.14 7.96
C GLU A 89 -11.03 -10.69 6.60
N VAL A 90 -12.31 -11.03 6.48
CA VAL A 90 -12.92 -11.40 5.21
C VAL A 90 -14.04 -10.40 4.92
N ARG A 91 -13.92 -9.68 3.81
CA ARG A 91 -14.90 -8.72 3.31
C ARG A 91 -15.66 -9.32 2.12
N PRO A 92 -16.75 -8.71 1.65
CA PRO A 92 -17.55 -9.27 0.55
C PRO A 92 -16.77 -9.43 -0.78
N ARG A 93 -15.75 -8.61 -1.01
CA ARG A 93 -14.96 -8.58 -2.26
C ARG A 93 -13.45 -8.45 -2.03
N SER A 94 -13.00 -8.52 -0.78
CA SER A 94 -11.58 -8.43 -0.45
C SER A 94 -11.29 -9.22 0.81
N ILE A 95 -10.03 -9.56 1.03
CA ILE A 95 -9.55 -10.14 2.28
C ILE A 95 -8.43 -9.28 2.84
N VAL A 96 -8.32 -9.25 4.16
CA VAL A 96 -7.19 -8.61 4.85
C VAL A 96 -6.33 -9.71 5.43
N VAL A 97 -5.06 -9.73 5.03
CA VAL A 97 -4.05 -10.62 5.57
C VAL A 97 -3.16 -9.80 6.51
N ASP A 98 -3.02 -10.24 7.75
CA ASP A 98 -2.06 -9.69 8.71
C ASP A 98 -0.79 -10.54 8.71
N ARG A 99 0.36 -9.92 8.44
CA ARG A 99 1.65 -10.57 8.48
C ARG A 99 2.56 -9.84 9.45
N ASN A 100 2.79 -10.43 10.61
CA ASN A 100 3.60 -9.82 11.68
C ASN A 100 3.18 -8.37 12.00
N GLY A 101 1.87 -8.07 11.99
CA GLY A 101 1.33 -6.73 12.24
C GLY A 101 1.25 -5.80 11.01
N ALA A 102 1.77 -6.22 9.85
CA ALA A 102 1.54 -5.53 8.59
C ALA A 102 0.25 -6.05 7.94
N ARG A 103 -0.75 -5.17 7.77
CA ARG A 103 -2.02 -5.52 7.14
C ARG A 103 -1.96 -5.25 5.64
N ALA A 104 -2.19 -6.28 4.85
CA ALA A 104 -2.31 -6.20 3.41
C ALA A 104 -3.74 -6.56 2.97
N GLU A 105 -4.37 -5.68 2.19
CA GLU A 105 -5.66 -5.95 1.59
C GLU A 105 -5.48 -6.54 0.19
N ILE A 106 -6.16 -7.66 -0.08
CA ILE A 106 -6.18 -8.33 -1.38
C ILE A 106 -7.60 -8.27 -1.91
N GLN A 107 -7.80 -7.60 -3.04
CA GLN A 107 -9.10 -7.53 -3.70
C GLN A 107 -9.34 -8.77 -4.56
N LEU A 108 -10.58 -9.24 -4.57
CA LEU A 108 -11.01 -10.28 -5.49
C LEU A 108 -11.03 -9.69 -6.91
N PRO A 109 -10.27 -10.26 -7.87
CA PRO A 109 -10.28 -9.78 -9.24
C PRO A 109 -11.72 -9.82 -9.78
N ALA A 110 -12.10 -8.78 -10.54
CA ALA A 110 -13.41 -8.75 -11.15
C ALA A 110 -13.56 -9.96 -12.07
N ASN A 111 -14.62 -10.75 -11.84
CA ASN A 111 -14.97 -11.86 -12.71
C ASN A 111 -15.39 -11.29 -14.05
N THR A 112 -14.42 -11.08 -14.94
CA THR A 112 -14.69 -10.65 -16.31
C THR A 112 -15.36 -11.85 -16.97
N PRO A 113 -16.65 -11.77 -17.34
CA PRO A 113 -17.31 -12.89 -17.98
C PRO A 113 -16.52 -13.21 -19.25
N SER A 114 -15.96 -14.42 -19.31
CA SER A 114 -15.38 -14.94 -20.55
C SER A 114 -16.51 -14.94 -21.59
N PRO A 115 -16.30 -14.42 -22.81
CA PRO A 115 -17.33 -14.41 -23.82
C PRO A 115 -17.82 -15.84 -24.03
N ALA A 116 -19.11 -16.06 -23.78
CA ALA A 116 -19.74 -17.35 -23.99
C ALA A 116 -19.61 -17.72 -25.47
N ILE A 117 -18.67 -18.63 -25.78
CA ILE A 117 -18.60 -19.26 -27.09
C ILE A 117 -19.80 -20.23 -27.14
N TYR A 118 -20.90 -19.78 -27.75
CA TYR A 118 -22.00 -20.67 -28.11
C TYR A 118 -21.55 -21.52 -29.31
N MET A 119 -21.20 -22.78 -29.08
CA MET A 119 -21.17 -23.76 -30.17
C MET A 119 -22.61 -24.22 -30.42
N ARG A 120 -23.10 -23.99 -31.63
CA ARG A 120 -24.39 -24.47 -32.14
C ARG A 120 -24.16 -25.60 -33.12
#